data_AF-A0A9P9MLF0-F1
#
_entry.id   AF-A0A9P9MLF0-F1
#
_cell.length_a   1.000
_cell.length_b   1.000
_cell.length_c   1.000
_cell.angle_alpha   90.00
_cell.angle_beta   90.00
_cell.angle_gamma   90.00
#
_symmetry.space_group_name_H-M   'P 1'
#
loop_
_entity.id
_entity.type
_entity.pdbx_description
1 polymer ?
#
loop_
_entity_poly.entity_id
_entity_poly.type
_entity_poly.pdbx_seq_one_letter_code
_entity_poly.pdbx_strand_id
1 'polypeptide(L)'
;MSSRRPYIERDSRGRERLVLGGRSPSHRRTSSYGDKTTQQLLDEAEAREQTLISEVSSLQTRLSMAQRDQWHLQNLRTEHQRVVNEHYQCRNVRVQLDAQIREVRRMEDLLVEEEERNAKLVHKNEKLEEKVRLLKRGSGSMTVVEGWQRRYEEKLLEVEMLRQRLVERDEGLRLAETRIADKNSTIVYLKNYLRTHGFRVED
;
A
#
# COMPACT_ATOMS: atom_id res chain seq x y z
N MET A 1 -29.76 -76.42 55.96
CA MET A 1 -28.81 -75.54 55.25
C MET A 1 -28.82 -74.17 55.91
N SER A 2 -27.73 -73.72 56.52
CA SER A 2 -27.63 -72.36 57.10
C SER A 2 -26.84 -71.48 56.14
N SER A 3 -27.53 -70.65 55.37
CA SER A 3 -26.92 -69.63 54.52
C SER A 3 -26.46 -68.45 55.39
N ARG A 4 -25.16 -68.20 55.49
CA ARG A 4 -24.62 -66.98 56.13
C ARG A 4 -23.99 -66.07 55.08
N ARG A 5 -24.38 -64.79 55.12
CA ARG A 5 -24.05 -63.75 54.13
C ARG A 5 -22.65 -63.17 54.38
N PRO A 6 -21.87 -62.84 53.32
CA PRO A 6 -20.68 -62.02 53.45
C PRO A 6 -21.01 -60.63 54.01
N TYR A 7 -20.10 -60.06 54.78
CA TYR A 7 -20.17 -58.65 55.21
C TYR A 7 -18.91 -57.89 54.80
N ILE A 8 -19.02 -56.58 54.67
CA ILE A 8 -17.94 -55.70 54.21
C ILE A 8 -17.27 -55.05 55.40
N GLU A 9 -15.95 -55.13 55.47
CA GLU A 9 -15.11 -54.48 56.47
C GLU A 9 -14.26 -53.38 55.80
N ARG A 10 -14.14 -52.22 56.43
CA ARG A 10 -13.25 -51.12 55.99
C ARG A 10 -11.96 -51.14 56.80
N ASP A 11 -10.83 -51.16 56.12
CA ASP A 11 -9.52 -50.97 56.76
C ASP A 11 -9.32 -49.51 57.21
N SER A 12 -8.38 -49.29 58.12
CA SER A 12 -7.91 -47.99 58.66
C SER A 12 -7.54 -46.94 57.61
N ARG A 13 -7.31 -47.36 56.35
CA ARG A 13 -7.05 -46.50 55.17
C ARG A 13 -8.26 -46.34 54.24
N GLY A 14 -9.46 -46.72 54.68
CA GLY A 14 -10.73 -46.50 53.99
C GLY A 14 -11.07 -47.47 52.85
N ARG A 15 -10.33 -48.57 52.68
CA ARG A 15 -10.61 -49.58 51.64
C ARG A 15 -11.53 -50.68 52.16
N GLU A 16 -12.55 -51.00 51.37
CA GLU A 16 -13.53 -52.05 51.67
C GLU A 16 -13.06 -53.43 51.20
N ARG A 17 -13.20 -54.45 52.05
CA ARG A 17 -13.03 -55.87 51.68
C ARG A 17 -14.23 -56.69 52.12
N LEU A 18 -14.64 -57.66 51.29
CA LEU A 18 -15.68 -58.63 51.61
C LEU A 18 -15.09 -59.77 52.46
N VAL A 19 -15.58 -59.90 53.69
CA VAL A 19 -15.16 -60.95 54.64
C VAL A 19 -16.25 -62.01 54.72
N LEU A 20 -15.91 -63.23 54.34
CA LEU A 20 -16.77 -64.40 54.51
C LEU A 20 -16.54 -64.97 55.91
N GLY A 21 -17.56 -64.88 56.77
CA GLY A 21 -17.50 -65.35 58.16
C GLY A 21 -17.42 -66.88 58.25
N GLY A 22 -16.20 -67.41 58.34
CA GLY A 22 -15.91 -68.83 58.56
C GLY A 22 -15.11 -69.07 59.83
N ARG A 23 -15.70 -69.81 60.79
CA ARG A 23 -14.98 -70.47 61.89
C ARG A 23 -13.89 -71.38 61.31
N SER A 24 -12.65 -71.28 61.81
CA SER A 24 -11.73 -72.43 61.88
C SER A 24 -12.47 -73.59 62.57
N PRO A 25 -12.35 -74.86 62.13
CA PRO A 25 -11.05 -75.53 62.02
C PRO A 25 -10.94 -76.54 60.85
N SER A 26 -9.75 -77.12 60.69
CA SER A 26 -9.53 -78.35 59.89
C SER A 26 -9.60 -78.18 58.37
N HIS A 27 -8.71 -77.37 57.81
CA HIS A 27 -7.95 -77.92 56.68
C HIS A 27 -6.76 -78.63 57.27
N ARG A 28 -6.80 -79.96 57.17
CA ARG A 28 -5.60 -80.79 57.13
C ARG A 28 -4.57 -79.97 56.36
N ARG A 29 -3.50 -79.59 57.04
CA ARG A 29 -2.23 -79.36 56.37
C ARG A 29 -1.95 -80.68 55.66
N THR A 30 -2.39 -80.82 54.41
CA THR A 30 -1.61 -81.56 53.43
C THR A 30 -0.31 -80.77 53.31
N SER A 31 0.55 -81.00 54.30
CA SER A 31 1.96 -80.67 54.26
C SER A 31 2.58 -81.63 53.24
N SER A 32 2.33 -81.40 51.96
CA SER A 32 3.16 -81.95 50.89
C SER A 32 4.53 -81.26 50.83
N TYR A 33 4.82 -80.36 51.79
CA TYR A 33 6.13 -79.80 52.06
C TYR A 33 6.93 -80.58 53.11
N GLY A 34 6.39 -81.71 53.60
CA GLY A 34 6.95 -82.46 54.73
C GLY A 34 8.09 -83.43 54.43
N ASP A 35 8.50 -83.58 53.16
CA ASP A 35 9.57 -84.51 52.78
C ASP A 35 10.54 -83.89 51.75
N LYS A 36 10.57 -82.55 51.68
CA LYS A 36 11.63 -81.83 50.98
C LYS A 36 12.78 -81.66 51.94
N THR A 37 13.92 -82.29 51.65
CA THR A 37 15.17 -82.02 52.37
C THR A 37 15.45 -80.52 52.33
N THR A 38 16.04 -79.96 53.38
CA THR A 38 16.39 -78.52 53.43
C THR A 38 17.18 -78.08 52.19
N GLN A 39 18.00 -78.98 51.64
CA GLN A 39 18.67 -78.82 50.35
C GLN A 39 17.70 -78.52 49.20
N GLN A 40 16.63 -79.29 49.02
CA GLN A 40 15.65 -79.06 47.95
C GLN A 40 14.90 -77.74 48.10
N LEU A 41 14.66 -77.27 49.32
CA LEU A 41 14.06 -75.96 49.56
C LEU A 41 15.04 -74.82 49.23
N LEU A 42 16.34 -75.02 49.49
CA LEU A 42 17.39 -74.09 49.10
C LEU A 42 17.56 -74.07 47.58
N ASP A 43 17.61 -75.23 46.91
CA ASP A 43 17.70 -75.34 45.46
C ASP A 43 16.49 -74.68 44.77
N GLU A 44 15.29 -74.87 45.31
CA GLU A 44 14.07 -74.24 44.78
C GLU A 44 14.05 -72.72 45.03
N ALA A 45 14.62 -72.25 46.15
CA ALA A 45 14.80 -70.82 46.42
C ALA A 45 15.85 -70.19 45.50
N GLU A 46 16.98 -70.86 45.28
CA GLU A 46 18.05 -70.43 44.37
C GLU A 46 17.54 -70.39 42.92
N ALA A 47 16.78 -71.39 42.48
CA ALA A 47 16.18 -71.40 41.15
C ALA A 47 15.20 -70.23 40.97
N ARG A 48 14.36 -69.95 41.97
CA ARG A 48 13.46 -68.79 41.94
C ARG A 48 14.25 -67.47 41.94
N GLU A 49 15.30 -67.37 42.74
CA GLU A 49 16.17 -66.20 42.76
C GLU A 49 16.79 -65.95 41.38
N GLN A 50 17.33 -67.00 40.75
CA GLN A 50 17.88 -66.91 39.39
C GLN A 50 16.82 -66.48 38.36
N THR A 51 15.59 -67.02 38.44
CA THR A 51 14.51 -66.59 37.55
C THR A 51 14.16 -65.12 37.74
N LEU A 52 14.05 -64.65 38.99
CA LEU A 52 13.78 -63.24 39.30
C LEU A 52 14.91 -62.33 38.82
N ILE A 53 16.18 -62.75 38.97
CA ILE A 53 17.34 -62.01 38.44
C ILE A 53 17.24 -61.88 36.92
N SER A 54 16.89 -62.97 36.22
CA SER A 54 16.70 -62.95 34.77
C SER A 54 15.54 -62.05 34.35
N GLU A 55 14.42 -62.06 35.07
CA GLU A 55 13.29 -61.19 34.80
C GLU A 55 13.65 -59.72 35.03
N VAL A 56 14.32 -59.40 36.14
CA VAL A 56 14.79 -58.04 36.46
C VAL A 56 15.72 -57.53 35.37
N SER A 57 16.70 -58.32 34.93
CA SER A 57 17.59 -57.93 33.83
C SER A 57 16.84 -57.71 32.50
N SER A 58 15.82 -58.52 32.21
CA SER A 58 14.98 -58.35 31.02
C SER A 58 14.14 -57.06 31.09
N LEU A 59 13.61 -56.74 32.27
CA LEU A 59 12.83 -55.53 32.51
C LEU A 59 13.71 -54.28 32.45
N GLN A 60 14.92 -54.34 33.00
CA GLN A 60 15.91 -53.27 32.88
C GLN A 60 16.28 -53.01 31.42
N THR A 61 16.48 -54.07 30.63
CA THR A 61 16.76 -53.95 29.19
C THR A 61 15.59 -53.28 28.47
N ARG A 62 14.34 -53.72 28.72
CA ARG A 62 13.15 -53.12 28.13
C ARG A 62 12.95 -51.66 28.55
N LEU A 63 13.20 -51.33 29.81
CA LEU A 63 13.13 -49.95 30.31
C LEU A 63 14.17 -49.07 29.61
N SER A 64 15.41 -49.56 29.45
CA SER A 64 16.46 -48.82 28.74
C SER A 64 16.10 -48.54 27.28
N MET A 65 15.48 -49.52 26.60
CA MET A 65 14.99 -49.35 25.22
C MET A 65 13.84 -48.34 25.17
N ALA A 66 12.86 -48.45 26.06
CA ALA A 66 11.73 -47.52 26.12
C ALA A 66 12.17 -46.07 26.42
N GLN A 67 13.15 -45.87 27.30
CA GLN A 67 13.72 -44.55 27.59
C GLN A 67 14.46 -43.97 26.37
N ARG A 68 15.21 -44.80 25.65
CA ARG A 68 15.88 -44.41 24.40
C ARG A 68 14.85 -44.02 23.33
N ASP A 69 13.79 -44.80 23.17
CA ASP A 69 12.72 -44.54 22.21
C ASP A 69 11.97 -43.25 22.56
N GLN A 70 11.70 -43.00 23.83
CA GLN A 70 11.09 -41.75 24.30
C GLN A 70 11.96 -40.55 23.96
N TRP A 71 13.27 -40.64 24.16
CA TRP A 71 14.21 -39.59 23.79
C TRP A 71 14.21 -39.34 22.28
N HIS A 72 14.23 -40.39 21.46
CA HIS A 72 14.14 -40.27 20.00
C HIS A 72 12.84 -39.62 19.54
N LEU A 73 11.70 -40.00 20.14
CA LEU A 73 10.41 -39.40 19.83
C LEU A 73 10.36 -37.91 20.19
N GLN A 74 10.99 -37.52 21.30
CA GLN A 74 11.07 -36.11 21.69
C GLN A 74 11.92 -35.29 20.72
N ASN A 75 13.04 -35.84 20.28
CA ASN A 75 13.87 -35.19 19.25
C ASN A 75 13.13 -35.08 17.92
N LEU A 76 12.45 -36.14 17.50
CA LEU A 76 11.67 -36.12 16.26
C LEU A 76 10.55 -35.09 16.31
N ARG A 77 9.86 -34.93 17.45
CA ARG A 77 8.86 -33.87 17.64
C ARG A 77 9.47 -32.47 17.53
N THR A 78 10.64 -32.27 18.13
CA THR A 78 11.36 -30.99 18.08
C THR A 78 11.75 -30.64 16.65
N GLU A 79 12.34 -31.59 15.91
CA GLU A 79 12.71 -31.40 14.51
C GLU A 79 11.49 -31.19 13.61
N HIS A 80 10.40 -31.94 13.85
CA HIS A 80 9.16 -31.73 13.09
C HIS A 80 8.62 -30.32 13.28
N GLN A 81 8.58 -29.82 14.53
CA GLN A 81 8.14 -28.46 14.82
C GLN A 81 9.04 -27.41 14.15
N ARG A 82 10.35 -27.65 14.13
CA ARG A 82 11.31 -26.78 13.45
C ARG A 82 11.02 -26.72 11.94
N VAL A 83 10.88 -27.86 11.27
CA VAL A 83 10.58 -27.92 9.83
C VAL A 83 9.25 -27.26 9.50
N VAL A 84 8.23 -27.46 10.33
CA VAL A 84 6.93 -26.78 10.17
C VAL A 84 7.10 -25.25 10.24
N ASN A 85 7.87 -24.75 11.20
CA ASN A 85 8.15 -23.32 11.33
C ASN A 85 8.92 -22.78 10.11
N GLU A 86 9.94 -23.49 9.63
CA GLU A 86 10.68 -23.16 8.41
C GLU A 86 9.74 -23.10 7.19
N HIS A 87 8.83 -24.07 7.04
CA HIS A 87 7.86 -24.08 5.96
C HIS A 87 6.90 -22.87 6.00
N TYR A 88 6.45 -22.46 7.19
CA TYR A 88 5.66 -21.24 7.34
C TYR A 88 6.45 -19.99 6.93
N GLN A 89 7.74 -19.91 7.27
CA GLN A 89 8.60 -18.81 6.84
C GLN A 89 8.77 -18.79 5.31
N CYS A 90 9.00 -19.93 4.68
CA CYS A 90 9.09 -20.03 3.22
C CYS A 90 7.80 -19.56 2.54
N ARG A 91 6.62 -19.90 3.10
CA ARG A 91 5.33 -19.41 2.59
C ARG A 91 5.23 -17.88 2.67
N ASN A 92 5.65 -17.29 3.78
CA ASN A 92 5.61 -15.84 3.95
C ASN A 92 6.55 -15.13 2.97
N VAL A 93 7.77 -15.66 2.78
CA VAL A 93 8.73 -15.13 1.80
C VAL A 93 8.18 -15.22 0.37
N ARG A 94 7.52 -16.33 0.00
CA ARG A 94 6.84 -16.45 -1.31
C ARG A 94 5.78 -15.37 -1.51
N VAL A 95 4.93 -15.14 -0.50
CA VAL A 95 3.89 -14.09 -0.59
C VAL A 95 4.52 -12.70 -0.73
N GLN A 96 5.63 -12.41 -0.03
CA GLN A 96 6.37 -11.16 -0.18
C GLN A 96 6.96 -11.02 -1.60
N LEU A 97 7.53 -12.09 -2.14
CA LEU A 97 8.06 -12.11 -3.50
C LEU A 97 6.95 -11.85 -4.54
N ASP A 98 5.78 -12.48 -4.40
CA ASP A 98 4.64 -12.25 -5.29
C ASP A 98 4.10 -10.82 -5.21
N ALA A 99 4.22 -10.17 -4.05
CA ALA A 99 3.90 -8.75 -3.90
C ALA A 99 4.94 -7.86 -4.61
N GLN A 100 6.23 -8.16 -4.45
CA GLN A 100 7.31 -7.42 -5.12
C GLN A 100 7.25 -7.58 -6.65
N ILE A 101 6.95 -8.77 -7.18
CA ILE A 101 6.79 -9.00 -8.62
C ILE A 101 5.67 -8.13 -9.18
N ARG A 102 4.53 -8.04 -8.46
CA ARG A 102 3.43 -7.16 -8.86
C ARG A 102 3.83 -5.69 -8.85
N GLU A 103 4.64 -5.27 -7.87
CA GLU A 103 5.13 -3.90 -7.81
C GLU A 103 6.07 -3.57 -8.96
N VAL A 104 7.02 -4.46 -9.26
CA VAL A 104 7.95 -4.29 -10.38
C VAL A 104 7.17 -4.12 -11.68
N ARG A 105 6.17 -4.97 -11.94
CA ARG A 105 5.32 -4.83 -13.14
C ARG A 105 4.60 -3.49 -13.21
N ARG A 106 4.05 -3.01 -12.08
CA ARG A 106 3.42 -1.67 -12.03
C ARG A 106 4.41 -0.56 -12.36
N MET A 107 5.64 -0.66 -11.86
CA MET A 107 6.70 0.31 -12.14
C MET A 107 7.18 0.24 -13.59
N GLU A 108 7.26 -0.96 -14.17
CA GLU A 108 7.56 -1.16 -15.59
C GLU A 108 6.49 -0.52 -16.49
N ASP A 109 5.20 -0.73 -16.18
CA ASP A 109 4.09 -0.11 -16.92
C ASP A 109 4.17 1.42 -16.86
N LEU A 110 4.41 1.99 -15.68
CA LEU A 110 4.59 3.44 -15.49
C LEU A 110 5.81 3.98 -16.25
N LEU A 111 6.91 3.22 -16.29
CA LEU A 111 8.11 3.58 -17.02
C LEU A 111 7.81 3.66 -18.52
N VAL A 112 7.10 2.68 -19.07
CA VAL A 112 6.70 2.67 -20.49
C VAL A 112 5.83 3.90 -20.82
N GLU A 113 4.86 4.23 -19.96
CA GLU A 113 4.03 5.42 -20.16
C GLU A 113 4.86 6.72 -20.17
N GLU A 114 5.82 6.85 -19.25
CA GLU A 114 6.70 8.01 -19.20
C GLU A 114 7.65 8.08 -20.39
N GLU A 115 8.19 6.95 -20.85
CA GLU A 115 8.99 6.87 -22.07
C GLU A 115 8.19 7.30 -23.30
N GLU A 116 6.94 6.88 -23.43
CA GLU A 116 6.05 7.34 -24.50
C GLU A 116 5.74 8.84 -24.42
N ARG A 117 5.47 9.37 -23.21
CA ARG A 117 5.26 10.81 -23.00
C ARG A 117 6.51 11.59 -23.40
N ASN A 118 7.68 11.10 -23.00
CA ASN A 118 8.95 11.72 -23.33
C ASN A 118 9.23 11.69 -24.84
N ALA A 119 8.98 10.57 -25.52
CA ALA A 119 9.11 10.47 -26.97
C ALA A 119 8.21 11.48 -27.71
N LYS A 120 6.97 11.67 -27.24
CA LYS A 120 6.05 12.70 -27.76
C LYS A 120 6.60 14.11 -27.55
N LEU A 121 7.22 14.39 -26.40
CA LEU A 121 7.83 15.68 -26.11
C LEU A 121 9.07 15.94 -26.95
N VAL A 122 9.95 14.95 -27.12
CA VAL A 122 11.12 15.03 -28.00
C VAL A 122 10.69 15.40 -29.41
N HIS A 123 9.70 14.70 -29.97
CA HIS A 123 9.20 14.99 -31.31
C HIS A 123 8.56 16.39 -31.43
N LYS A 124 7.87 16.87 -30.38
CA LYS A 124 7.36 18.25 -30.33
C LYS A 124 8.49 19.27 -30.29
N ASN A 125 9.53 19.01 -29.51
CA ASN A 125 10.71 19.86 -29.45
C ASN A 125 11.41 19.95 -30.80
N GLU A 126 11.64 18.82 -31.47
CA GLU A 126 12.22 18.80 -32.82
C GLU A 126 11.43 19.68 -33.80
N LYS A 127 10.08 19.58 -33.78
CA LYS A 127 9.20 20.43 -34.60
C LYS A 127 9.30 21.91 -34.25
N LEU A 128 9.38 22.24 -32.96
CA LEU A 128 9.53 23.62 -32.50
C LEU A 128 10.89 24.18 -32.88
N GLU A 129 11.96 23.40 -32.73
CA GLU A 129 13.31 23.76 -33.16
C GLU A 129 13.38 23.98 -34.67
N GLU A 130 12.73 23.14 -35.47
CA GLU A 130 12.62 23.34 -36.91
C GLU A 130 11.84 24.60 -37.25
N LYS A 131 10.70 24.85 -36.59
CA LYS A 131 9.93 26.09 -36.74
C LYS A 131 10.77 27.32 -36.39
N VAL A 132 11.54 27.27 -35.31
CA VAL A 132 12.47 28.33 -34.92
C VAL A 132 13.57 28.50 -35.96
N ARG A 133 14.13 27.41 -36.51
CA ARG A 133 15.11 27.48 -37.61
C ARG A 133 14.52 28.11 -38.86
N LEU A 134 13.29 27.75 -39.25
CA LEU A 134 12.59 28.33 -40.40
C LEU A 134 12.25 29.80 -40.16
N LEU A 135 11.82 30.17 -38.96
CA LEU A 135 11.60 31.57 -38.58
C LEU A 135 12.89 32.36 -38.63
N LYS A 136 14.00 31.84 -38.10
CA LYS A 136 15.33 32.47 -38.20
C LYS A 136 15.81 32.60 -39.65
N ARG A 137 15.50 31.61 -40.50
CA ARG A 137 15.83 31.62 -41.93
C ARG A 137 14.94 32.59 -42.71
N GLY A 138 13.65 32.66 -42.39
CA GLY A 138 12.68 33.58 -42.98
C GLY A 138 12.87 35.02 -42.51
N SER A 139 13.24 35.22 -41.25
CA SER A 139 13.69 36.51 -40.70
C SER A 139 15.10 36.88 -41.18
N GLY A 140 15.84 35.91 -41.73
CA GLY A 140 17.08 36.13 -42.47
C GLY A 140 16.87 36.89 -43.78
N SER A 141 15.62 37.06 -44.24
CA SER A 141 15.27 38.19 -45.08
C SER A 141 15.18 39.43 -44.18
N MET A 142 16.33 39.92 -43.73
CA MET A 142 16.46 41.18 -42.99
C MET A 142 15.74 42.31 -43.75
N THR A 143 15.70 42.21 -45.08
CA THR A 143 14.91 43.03 -46.01
C THR A 143 13.39 42.99 -45.82
N VAL A 144 12.79 41.87 -45.37
CA VAL A 144 11.35 41.77 -45.11
C VAL A 144 11.01 42.38 -43.76
N VAL A 145 11.81 42.12 -42.72
CA VAL A 145 11.61 42.72 -41.39
C VAL A 145 11.87 44.24 -41.42
N GLU A 146 12.96 44.68 -42.05
CA GLU A 146 13.22 46.10 -42.34
C GLU A 146 12.14 46.70 -43.24
N GLY A 147 11.61 45.94 -44.20
CA GLY A 147 10.50 46.36 -45.05
C GLY A 147 9.21 46.59 -44.28
N TRP A 148 8.87 45.70 -43.34
CA TRP A 148 7.71 45.87 -42.45
C TRP A 148 7.90 47.03 -41.47
N GLN A 149 9.12 47.19 -40.94
CA GLN A 149 9.46 48.29 -40.04
C GLN A 149 9.39 49.64 -40.77
N ARG A 150 9.98 49.77 -41.96
CA ARG A 150 9.88 50.99 -42.79
C ARG A 150 8.44 51.33 -43.15
N ARG A 151 7.63 50.34 -43.57
CA ARG A 151 6.20 50.57 -43.87
C ARG A 151 5.43 51.05 -42.64
N TYR A 152 5.78 50.53 -41.46
CA TYR A 152 5.17 50.97 -40.21
C TYR A 152 5.57 52.42 -39.87
N GLU A 153 6.84 52.77 -40.04
CA GLU A 153 7.36 54.13 -39.85
C GLU A 153 6.74 55.12 -40.86
N GLU A 154 6.62 54.74 -42.14
CA GLU A 154 5.93 55.53 -43.17
C GLU A 154 4.46 55.76 -42.82
N LYS A 155 3.77 54.72 -42.34
CA LYS A 155 2.36 54.83 -41.93
C LYS A 155 2.18 55.69 -40.69
N LEU A 156 3.12 55.65 -39.75
CA LEU A 156 3.11 56.55 -38.60
C LEU A 156 3.21 58.01 -39.03
N LEU A 157 4.15 58.34 -39.93
CA LEU A 157 4.30 59.70 -40.47
C LEU A 157 3.05 60.16 -41.22
N GLU A 158 2.44 59.28 -42.02
CA GLU A 158 1.18 59.58 -42.71
C GLU A 158 0.05 59.90 -41.73
N VAL A 159 -0.08 59.14 -40.64
CA VAL A 159 -1.07 59.40 -39.59
C VAL A 159 -0.81 60.73 -38.88
N GLU A 160 0.45 61.07 -38.61
CA GLU A 160 0.81 62.35 -38.00
C GLU A 160 0.48 63.54 -38.91
N MET A 161 0.78 63.44 -40.21
CA MET A 161 0.40 64.44 -41.21
C MET A 161 -1.11 64.61 -41.31
N LEU A 162 -1.87 63.50 -41.28
CA LEU A 162 -3.33 63.56 -41.31
C LEU A 162 -3.91 64.19 -40.05
N ARG A 163 -3.30 63.94 -38.88
CA ARG A 163 -3.69 64.61 -37.63
C ARG A 163 -3.44 66.12 -37.68
N GLN A 164 -2.30 66.56 -38.21
CA GLN A 164 -2.01 67.99 -38.38
C GLN A 164 -3.02 68.66 -39.31
N ARG A 165 -3.29 68.07 -40.47
CA ARG A 165 -4.31 68.59 -41.41
C ARG A 165 -5.71 68.66 -40.81
N LEU A 166 -6.05 67.72 -39.92
CA LEU A 166 -7.33 67.74 -39.23
C LEU A 166 -7.41 68.92 -38.26
N VAL A 167 -6.34 69.18 -37.50
CA VAL A 167 -6.25 70.35 -36.61
C VAL A 167 -6.34 71.66 -37.42
N GLU A 168 -5.59 71.80 -38.50
CA GLU A 168 -5.63 72.99 -39.37
C GLU A 168 -7.03 73.22 -39.96
N ARG A 169 -7.71 72.15 -40.38
CA ARG A 169 -9.08 72.21 -40.88
C ARG A 169 -10.04 72.67 -39.79
N ASP A 170 -9.92 72.11 -38.59
CA ASP A 170 -10.78 72.46 -37.46
C ASP A 170 -10.56 73.91 -37.01
N GLU A 171 -9.32 74.41 -37.02
CA GLU A 171 -9.00 75.82 -36.77
C GLU A 171 -9.61 76.72 -37.85
N GLY A 172 -9.51 76.35 -39.12
CA GLY A 172 -10.13 77.07 -40.23
C GLY A 172 -11.67 77.15 -40.09
N LEU A 173 -12.31 76.06 -39.67
CA LEU A 173 -13.73 76.02 -39.38
C LEU A 173 -14.09 76.93 -38.22
N ARG A 174 -13.35 76.89 -37.11
CA ARG A 174 -13.58 77.77 -35.95
C ARG A 174 -13.46 79.25 -36.32
N LEU A 175 -12.47 79.63 -37.14
CA LEU A 175 -12.32 81.01 -37.62
C LEU A 175 -13.47 81.43 -38.56
N ALA A 176 -14.02 80.51 -39.35
CA ALA A 176 -15.19 80.78 -40.17
C ALA A 176 -16.45 80.95 -39.30
N GLU A 177 -16.63 80.10 -38.29
CA GLU A 177 -17.74 80.18 -37.32
C GLU A 177 -17.73 81.50 -36.55
N THR A 178 -16.57 81.94 -36.04
CA THR A 178 -16.47 83.24 -35.35
C THR A 178 -16.80 84.40 -36.28
N ARG A 179 -16.27 84.38 -37.52
CA ARG A 179 -16.58 85.41 -38.53
C ARG A 179 -18.06 85.45 -38.87
N ILE A 180 -18.73 84.29 -38.96
CA ILE A 180 -20.18 84.21 -39.19
C ILE A 180 -20.93 84.76 -37.97
N ALA A 181 -20.52 84.37 -36.75
CA ALA A 181 -21.11 84.89 -35.52
C ALA A 181 -21.00 86.41 -35.40
N ASP A 182 -19.84 86.99 -35.72
CA ASP A 182 -19.60 88.44 -35.73
C ASP A 182 -20.43 89.16 -36.79
N LYS A 183 -20.56 88.58 -37.99
CA LYS A 183 -21.44 89.12 -39.03
C LYS A 183 -22.90 89.07 -38.59
N ASN A 184 -23.33 87.96 -38.00
CA ASN A 184 -24.70 87.81 -37.49
C ASN A 184 -24.99 88.80 -36.36
N SER A 185 -24.07 89.00 -35.42
CA SER A 185 -24.23 89.99 -34.34
C SER A 185 -24.29 91.41 -34.89
N THR A 186 -23.48 91.74 -35.91
CA THR A 186 -23.52 93.02 -36.60
C THR A 186 -24.84 93.23 -37.33
N ILE A 187 -25.33 92.20 -38.03
CA ILE A 187 -26.65 92.24 -38.70
C ILE A 187 -27.75 92.50 -37.66
N VAL A 188 -27.75 91.79 -36.54
CA VAL A 188 -28.73 92.00 -35.46
C VAL A 188 -28.63 93.42 -34.90
N TYR A 189 -27.42 93.92 -34.64
CA TYR A 189 -27.19 95.29 -34.18
C TYR A 189 -27.76 96.32 -35.17
N LEU A 190 -27.46 96.18 -36.46
CA LEU A 190 -27.95 97.07 -37.51
C LEU A 190 -29.48 96.97 -37.69
N LYS A 191 -30.04 95.76 -37.67
CA LYS A 191 -31.51 95.56 -37.69
C LYS A 191 -32.17 96.28 -36.50
N ASN A 192 -31.62 96.14 -35.30
CA ASN A 192 -32.13 96.82 -34.10
C ASN A 192 -31.98 98.35 -34.19
N TYR A 193 -30.84 98.85 -34.68
CA TYR A 193 -30.61 100.27 -34.89
C TYR A 193 -31.63 100.87 -35.88
N LEU A 194 -31.89 100.20 -37.00
CA LEU A 194 -32.88 100.66 -37.98
C LEU A 194 -34.31 100.65 -37.39
N ARG A 195 -34.66 99.63 -36.59
CA ARG A 195 -35.95 99.57 -35.88
C ARG A 195 -36.13 100.74 -34.91
N THR A 196 -35.11 101.07 -34.11
CA THR A 196 -35.20 102.21 -33.16
C THR A 196 -35.31 103.56 -33.85
N HIS A 197 -34.87 103.67 -35.10
CA HIS A 197 -34.97 104.88 -35.92
C HIS A 197 -36.22 104.92 -36.82
N GLY A 198 -37.20 104.02 -36.59
CA GLY A 198 -38.53 104.08 -37.20
C GLY A 198 -38.65 103.38 -38.56
N PHE A 199 -37.63 102.64 -39.01
CA PHE A 199 -37.69 101.86 -40.24
C PHE A 199 -38.34 100.47 -39.99
N ARG A 200 -39.20 100.02 -40.91
CA ARG A 200 -39.77 98.67 -40.87
C ARG A 200 -38.72 97.66 -41.35
N VAL A 201 -38.33 96.73 -40.48
CA VAL A 201 -37.33 95.68 -40.76
C VAL A 201 -37.97 94.32 -40.54
N GLU A 202 -38.09 93.51 -41.60
CA GLU A 202 -38.57 92.13 -41.55
C GLU A 202 -37.53 91.20 -40.92
N ASP A 203 -38.01 90.15 -40.25
CA ASP A 203 -37.18 89.16 -39.55
C ASP A 203 -36.34 88.31 -40.49
#